data_AF-A0A1X2GK69-F1
#
_entry.id   AF-A0A1X2GK69-F1
#
_cell.length_a   1.000
_cell.length_b   1.000
_cell.length_c   1.000
_cell.angle_alpha   90.00
_cell.angle_beta   90.00
_cell.angle_gamma   90.00
#
_symmetry.space_group_name_H-M   'P 1'
#
loop_
_entity.id
_entity.type
_entity.pdbx_description
1 polymer ?
#
loop_
_entity_poly.entity_id
_entity_poly.type
_entity_poly.pdbx_seq_one_letter_code
_entity_poly.pdbx_strand_id
1 'polypeptide(L)'
;MPFNGIEYSINEQNTVILLKKACPYCDKSYQSNQKAANHIVSIHQKKVDRLVSGNRSFGMYNKANIQKYERLGFSIVVHYGCVSCKETFAVKEALRKHCDLIHIISSQPGNGYLKYFV
;
A
#
# COMPACT_ATOMS: atom_id res chain seq x y z
N MET A 1 -3.21 20.65 -24.93
CA MET A 1 -2.22 20.01 -24.02
C MET A 1 -2.87 18.74 -23.49
N PRO A 2 -2.37 17.53 -23.82
CA PRO A 2 -3.07 16.30 -23.49
C PRO A 2 -2.92 15.94 -22.01
N PHE A 3 -4.04 15.69 -21.35
CA PHE A 3 -4.12 15.17 -20.00
C PHE A 3 -3.67 13.70 -20.02
N ASN A 4 -2.45 13.43 -19.53
CA ASN A 4 -1.97 12.07 -19.34
C ASN A 4 -2.75 11.37 -18.22
N GLY A 5 -3.82 10.68 -18.62
CA GLY A 5 -4.08 9.27 -18.29
C GLY A 5 -3.94 8.84 -16.83
N ILE A 6 -4.59 9.54 -15.91
CA ILE A 6 -5.01 8.91 -14.65
C ILE A 6 -6.52 8.87 -14.71
N GLU A 7 -7.08 7.67 -14.86
CA GLU A 7 -8.50 7.44 -14.65
C GLU A 7 -8.80 7.75 -13.19
N TYR A 8 -9.03 9.03 -12.90
CA TYR A 8 -9.74 9.42 -11.71
C TYR A 8 -11.16 8.90 -11.92
N SER A 9 -11.61 7.96 -11.11
CA SER A 9 -13.03 7.62 -11.04
C SER A 9 -13.77 8.89 -10.62
N ILE A 10 -14.21 9.67 -11.62
CA ILE A 10 -14.99 10.90 -11.49
C ILE A 10 -16.41 10.48 -11.09
N ASN A 11 -16.55 10.09 -9.83
CA ASN A 11 -17.84 9.82 -9.21
C ASN A 11 -18.15 11.07 -8.38
N GLU A 12 -18.92 12.03 -8.93
CA GLU A 12 -19.75 13.11 -8.32
C GLU A 12 -19.38 13.76 -6.95
N GLN A 13 -18.21 13.49 -6.41
CA GLN A 13 -17.66 13.90 -5.13
C GLN A 13 -16.15 13.98 -5.35
N ASN A 14 -15.63 15.20 -5.44
CA ASN A 14 -14.24 15.53 -5.78
C ASN A 14 -13.24 14.85 -4.82
N THR A 15 -12.98 13.55 -4.95
CA THR A 15 -12.26 12.73 -3.96
C THR A 15 -11.08 12.04 -4.61
N VAL A 16 -9.92 12.10 -3.96
CA VAL A 16 -8.69 11.44 -4.41
C VAL A 16 -8.18 10.46 -3.36
N ILE A 17 -7.75 9.29 -3.82
CA ILE A 17 -7.14 8.28 -2.95
C ILE A 17 -5.62 8.39 -3.06
N LEU A 18 -4.96 8.65 -1.92
CA LEU A 18 -3.51 8.64 -1.79
C LEU A 18 -3.04 7.40 -1.04
N LEU A 19 -1.99 6.76 -1.57
CA LEU A 19 -1.42 5.56 -0.97
C LEU A 19 -0.23 5.86 -0.06
N LYS A 20 -0.37 5.45 1.20
CA LYS A 20 0.68 5.45 2.21
C LYS A 20 1.35 4.08 2.27
N LYS A 21 2.65 4.03 1.96
CA LYS A 21 3.48 2.83 2.10
C LYS A 21 4.01 2.77 3.53
N ALA A 22 3.22 2.24 4.45
CA ALA A 22 3.58 2.11 5.86
C ALA A 22 4.07 0.71 6.20
N CYS A 23 4.87 0.59 7.26
CA CYS A 23 5.11 -0.69 7.89
C CYS A 23 3.81 -1.19 8.52
N PRO A 24 3.39 -2.45 8.28
CA PRO A 24 2.23 -3.03 8.95
C PRO A 24 2.43 -3.22 10.46
N TYR A 25 3.68 -3.27 10.93
CA TYR A 25 4.02 -3.64 12.31
C TYR A 25 4.48 -2.46 13.19
N CYS A 26 4.70 -1.27 12.62
CA CYS A 26 5.07 -0.06 13.36
C CYS A 26 4.65 1.20 12.61
N ASP A 27 4.82 2.40 13.17
CA ASP A 27 4.31 3.65 12.58
C ASP A 27 5.23 4.28 11.52
N LYS A 28 6.29 3.58 11.11
CA LYS A 28 7.20 4.06 10.06
C LYS A 28 6.55 3.97 8.68
N SER A 29 6.77 4.99 7.87
CA SER A 29 6.34 5.04 6.45
C SER A 29 7.51 5.30 5.51
N TYR A 30 7.38 4.85 4.27
CA TYR A 30 8.47 4.79 3.30
C TYR A 30 8.06 5.36 1.96
N GLN A 31 9.05 5.81 1.20
CA GLN A 31 8.80 6.30 -0.16
C GLN A 31 8.68 5.18 -1.20
N SER A 32 9.27 4.01 -0.90
CA SER A 32 9.27 2.84 -1.77
C SER A 32 8.96 1.56 -1.00
N ASN A 33 8.37 0.60 -1.71
CA ASN A 33 8.07 -0.72 -1.17
C ASN A 33 9.34 -1.46 -0.76
N GLN A 34 10.43 -1.31 -1.54
CA GLN A 34 11.71 -1.93 -1.23
C GLN A 34 12.27 -1.46 0.12
N LYS A 35 12.19 -0.16 0.44
CA LYS A 35 12.63 0.37 1.73
C LYS A 35 11.76 -0.16 2.87
N ALA A 36 10.44 -0.25 2.67
CA ALA A 36 9.52 -0.80 3.66
C ALA A 36 9.77 -2.30 3.90
N ALA A 37 9.96 -3.09 2.84
CA ALA A 37 10.27 -4.51 2.93
C ALA A 37 11.60 -4.76 3.65
N ASN A 38 12.65 -4.02 3.31
CA ASN A 38 13.94 -4.12 3.99
C ASN A 38 13.84 -3.78 5.48
N HIS A 39 13.04 -2.77 5.83
CA HIS A 39 12.78 -2.43 7.21
C HIS A 39 12.07 -3.57 7.96
N ILE A 40 11.06 -4.20 7.36
CA ILE A 40 10.34 -5.32 7.98
C ILE A 40 11.29 -6.48 8.26
N VAL A 41 12.15 -6.82 7.29
CA VAL A 41 13.16 -7.88 7.47
C VAL A 41 14.16 -7.51 8.56
N SER A 42 14.70 -6.28 8.55
CA SER A 42 15.78 -5.89 9.46
C SER A 42 15.31 -5.59 10.90
N ILE A 43 14.11 -5.03 11.07
CA ILE A 43 13.62 -4.56 12.38
C ILE A 43 12.62 -5.53 12.99
N HIS A 44 11.75 -6.12 12.17
CA HIS A 44 10.73 -7.05 12.64
C HIS A 44 11.12 -8.51 12.43
N GLN A 45 12.28 -8.79 11.81
CA GLN A 45 12.80 -10.14 11.55
C GLN A 45 11.79 -11.05 10.83
N LYS A 46 10.88 -10.46 10.06
CA LYS A 46 9.86 -11.17 9.28
C LYS A 46 10.27 -11.22 7.81
N LYS A 47 10.29 -12.41 7.23
CA LYS A 47 10.55 -12.60 5.80
C LYS A 47 9.28 -12.27 5.02
N VAL A 48 9.32 -11.18 4.26
CA VAL A 48 8.25 -10.73 3.38
C VAL A 48 8.63 -10.91 1.92
N ASP A 49 7.66 -11.29 1.10
CA ASP A 49 7.83 -11.32 -0.35
C ASP A 49 8.06 -9.90 -0.89
N ARG A 50 8.87 -9.76 -1.95
CA ARG A 50 9.20 -8.45 -2.54
C ARG A 50 8.42 -8.26 -3.81
N LEU A 51 7.65 -7.17 -3.88
CA LEU A 51 7.01 -6.77 -5.13
C LEU A 51 8.09 -6.33 -6.13
N VAL A 52 8.36 -7.20 -7.12
CA VAL A 52 9.42 -6.99 -8.12
C VAL A 52 9.18 -5.75 -8.98
N SER A 53 7.93 -5.45 -9.30
CA SER A 53 7.51 -4.14 -9.81
C SER A 53 5.99 -4.08 -9.84
N GLY A 54 5.41 -2.96 -9.42
CA GLY A 54 3.97 -2.76 -9.50
C GLY A 54 3.65 -1.29 -9.56
N ASN A 55 3.31 -0.82 -10.76
CA ASN A 55 2.62 0.43 -10.94
C ASN A 55 1.30 0.34 -10.17
N ARG A 56 1.15 1.22 -9.18
CA ARG A 56 -0.14 1.46 -8.55
C ARG A 56 -0.76 2.66 -9.26
N SER A 57 -2.01 2.52 -9.68
CA SER A 57 -2.75 3.57 -10.39
C SER A 57 -3.12 4.76 -9.50
N PHE A 58 -2.78 4.71 -8.21
CA PHE A 58 -3.11 5.73 -7.22
C PHE A 58 -1.94 6.67 -6.94
N GLY A 59 -2.28 7.92 -6.64
CA GLY A 59 -1.32 8.92 -6.18
C GLY A 59 -0.60 8.49 -4.90
N MET A 60 0.66 8.86 -4.76
CA MET A 60 1.41 8.58 -3.55
C MET A 60 1.06 9.58 -2.45
N TYR A 61 0.90 9.10 -1.21
CA TYR A 61 0.79 9.97 -0.04
C TYR A 61 2.12 10.67 0.22
N ASN A 62 2.18 11.95 -0.12
CA ASN A 62 3.29 12.85 0.19
C ASN A 62 2.76 14.29 0.31
N LYS A 63 3.54 15.17 0.95
CA LYS A 63 3.12 16.56 1.21
C LYS A 63 2.77 17.32 -0.08
N ALA A 64 3.50 17.10 -1.17
CA ALA A 64 3.29 17.79 -2.43
C ALA A 64 1.95 17.42 -3.10
N ASN A 65 1.61 16.13 -3.10
CA ASN A 65 0.35 15.62 -3.64
C ASN A 65 -0.82 16.08 -2.77
N ILE A 66 -0.68 16.01 -1.43
CA ILE A 66 -1.71 16.50 -0.51
C ILE A 66 -2.01 17.97 -0.80
N GLN A 67 -0.99 18.82 -0.79
CA GLN A 67 -1.15 20.25 -1.06
C GLN A 67 -1.74 20.51 -2.46
N LYS A 68 -1.33 19.73 -3.48
CA LYS A 68 -1.88 19.84 -4.83
C LYS A 68 -3.38 19.57 -4.84
N TYR A 69 -3.82 18.48 -4.22
CA TYR A 69 -5.22 18.08 -4.23
C TYR A 69 -6.09 18.98 -3.33
N GLU A 70 -5.57 19.44 -2.19
CA GLU A 70 -6.22 20.44 -1.34
C GLU A 70 -6.47 21.76 -2.11
N ARG A 71 -5.46 22.26 -2.85
CA ARG A 71 -5.60 23.47 -3.67
C ARG A 71 -6.63 23.33 -4.78
N LEU A 72 -6.83 22.11 -5.28
CA LEU A 72 -7.81 21.79 -6.31
C LEU A 72 -9.21 21.50 -5.71
N GLY A 73 -9.38 21.61 -4.39
CA GLY A 73 -10.64 21.37 -3.69
C GLY A 73 -11.03 19.90 -3.61
N PHE A 74 -10.07 18.97 -3.75
CA PHE A 74 -10.34 17.53 -3.61
C PHE A 74 -10.30 17.11 -2.13
N SER A 75 -11.24 16.25 -1.76
CA SER A 75 -11.22 15.49 -0.50
C SER A 75 -10.20 14.37 -0.59
N ILE A 76 -9.27 14.29 0.36
CA ILE A 76 -8.18 13.32 0.34
C ILE A 76 -8.51 12.14 1.24
N VAL A 77 -8.54 10.95 0.65
CA VAL A 77 -8.67 9.68 1.37
C VAL A 77 -7.32 8.97 1.35
N VAL A 78 -6.86 8.48 2.49
CA VAL A 78 -5.56 7.81 2.61
C VAL A 78 -5.75 6.32 2.79
N HIS A 79 -5.20 5.53 1.87
CA HIS A 79 -5.17 4.08 1.96
C HIS A 79 -3.75 3.57 2.23
N TYR A 80 -3.64 2.44 2.91
CA TYR A 80 -2.40 1.75 3.19
C TYR A 80 -2.08 0.76 2.08
N GLY A 81 -0.96 0.96 1.42
CA GLY A 81 -0.51 0.06 0.37
C GLY A 81 0.30 -1.12 0.88
N CYS A 82 -0.05 -2.34 0.47
CA CYS A 82 0.78 -3.50 0.72
C CYS A 82 2.20 -3.37 0.13
N VAL A 83 3.20 -3.72 0.93
CA VAL A 83 4.61 -3.66 0.52
C VAL A 83 5.00 -4.77 -0.46
N SER A 84 4.21 -5.85 -0.50
CA SER A 84 4.50 -7.09 -1.23
C SER A 84 3.58 -7.34 -2.42
N CYS A 85 2.39 -6.73 -2.48
CA CYS A 85 1.45 -6.86 -3.59
C CYS A 85 0.83 -5.51 -3.99
N LYS A 86 -0.16 -5.52 -4.90
CA LYS A 86 -0.85 -4.32 -5.39
C LYS A 86 -2.06 -3.91 -4.51
N GLU A 87 -2.44 -4.73 -3.53
CA GLU A 87 -3.60 -4.44 -2.68
C GLU A 87 -3.43 -3.18 -1.82
N THR A 88 -4.58 -2.58 -1.49
CA THR A 88 -4.70 -1.36 -0.69
C THR A 88 -5.76 -1.55 0.37
N PHE A 89 -5.57 -0.95 1.54
CA PHE A 89 -6.46 -1.12 2.68
C PHE A 89 -6.80 0.25 3.28
N ALA A 90 -8.05 0.50 3.65
CA ALA A 90 -8.42 1.75 4.32
C ALA A 90 -7.78 1.88 5.72
N VAL A 91 -7.54 0.75 6.40
CA VAL A 91 -7.00 0.70 7.76
C VAL A 91 -5.72 -0.12 7.85
N LYS A 92 -4.81 0.30 8.74
CA LYS A 92 -3.50 -0.33 8.94
C LYS A 92 -3.61 -1.77 9.47
N GLU A 93 -4.62 -2.04 10.31
CA GLU A 93 -4.82 -3.40 10.85
C GLU A 93 -5.16 -4.41 9.75
N ALA A 94 -6.00 -4.03 8.78
CA ALA A 94 -6.33 -4.88 7.64
C ALA A 94 -5.09 -5.18 6.79
N LEU A 95 -4.24 -4.17 6.54
CA LEU A 95 -2.95 -4.37 5.90
C LEU A 95 -2.07 -5.36 6.68
N ARG A 96 -1.99 -5.23 8.01
CA ARG A 96 -1.20 -6.13 8.85
C ARG A 96 -1.69 -7.57 8.73
N LYS A 97 -2.99 -7.80 8.89
CA LYS A 97 -3.63 -9.13 8.76
C LYS A 97 -3.36 -9.73 7.38
N HIS A 98 -3.52 -8.93 6.32
CA HIS A 98 -3.20 -9.35 4.95
C HIS A 98 -1.72 -9.76 4.81
N CYS A 99 -0.77 -8.95 5.31
CA CYS A 99 0.64 -9.31 5.24
C CYS A 99 0.93 -10.62 6.00
N ASP A 100 0.43 -10.76 7.22
CA ASP A 100 0.65 -11.95 8.06
C ASP A 100 0.10 -13.24 7.42
N LEU A 101 -1.03 -13.17 6.71
CA LEU A 101 -1.66 -14.33 6.06
C LEU A 101 -1.04 -14.67 4.69
N ILE A 102 -0.68 -13.66 3.90
CA ILE A 102 -0.34 -13.84 2.47
C ILE A 102 1.17 -13.76 2.22
N HIS A 103 1.88 -12.91 2.97
CA HIS A 103 3.24 -12.49 2.63
C HIS A 103 4.29 -12.85 3.67
N ILE A 104 3.91 -13.17 4.90
CA ILE A 104 4.84 -13.68 5.90
C ILE A 104 5.03 -15.18 5.68
N ILE A 105 6.20 -15.52 5.15
CA ILE A 105 6.66 -16.90 5.08
C ILE A 105 7.21 -17.24 6.48
N SER A 106 6.31 -17.48 7.43
CA SER A 106 6.69 -18.07 8.70
C SER A 106 7.21 -19.47 8.40
N SER A 107 8.48 -19.74 8.75
CA SER A 107 8.96 -21.12 8.86
C SER A 107 8.26 -21.75 10.06
N GLN A 108 7.04 -22.26 9.85
CA GLN A 108 6.38 -23.16 10.78
C GLN A 108 6.03 -24.45 10.00
N PRO A 109 6.47 -25.62 10.49
CA PRO A 109 6.07 -26.90 9.93
C PRO A 109 4.58 -27.10 10.21
N GLY A 110 3.79 -27.29 9.16
CA GLY A 110 2.39 -27.69 9.28
C GLY A 110 1.43 -26.52 9.50
N ASN A 111 1.04 -25.86 8.41
CA ASN A 111 -0.35 -25.78 8.02
C ASN A 111 -0.47 -24.96 6.74
N GLY A 112 -0.55 -25.69 5.61
CA GLY A 112 -0.97 -25.11 4.35
C GLY A 112 -2.43 -24.71 4.43
N TYR A 113 -2.69 -23.42 4.35
CA TYR A 113 -4.03 -22.92 4.05
C TYR A 113 -4.00 -22.26 2.67
N LEU A 114 -4.33 -23.11 1.70
CA LEU A 114 -5.13 -22.89 0.49
C LEU A 114 -5.07 -21.48 -0.13
N LYS A 115 -4.35 -21.41 -1.25
CA LYS A 115 -4.62 -20.49 -2.35
C LYS A 115 -6.07 -20.70 -2.82
N TYR A 116 -6.96 -19.76 -2.54
CA TYR A 116 -8.16 -19.56 -3.35
C TYR A 116 -8.00 -18.25 -4.10
N PHE A 117 -7.73 -18.37 -5.40
CA PHE A 117 -8.11 -17.36 -6.38
C PHE A 117 -9.13 -18.05 -7.29
N VAL A 118 -10.39 -17.61 -7.19
CA VAL A 118 -11.41 -17.78 -8.23
C VAL A 118 -11.24 -16.63 -9.20
#